data_AF-A0AAU6LSS8-F1
#
_entry.id   AF-A0AAU6LSS8-F1
#
_cell.length_a   1.000
_cell.length_b   1.000
_cell.length_c   1.000
_cell.angle_alpha   90.00
_cell.angle_beta   90.00
_cell.angle_gamma   90.00
#
_symmetry.space_group_name_H-M   'P 1'
#
loop_
_entity.id
_entity.type
_entity.pdbx_description
1 polymer ?
#
loop_
_entity_poly.entity_id
_entity_poly.type
_entity_poly.pdbx_seq_one_letter_code
_entity_poly.pdbx_strand_id
1 'polypeptide(L)'
;MTAHVDDLLVQIAHGSRNALAELYDLLAPLLLALLRSREGSMERACGDLVDAFARIWRRAPSYEPGHGGLEWVLDQATNADAPGRAT
;
A
#
# COMPACT_ATOMS: atom_id res chain seq x y z
N MET A 1 -3.34 -9.15 13.94
CA MET A 1 -3.09 -8.01 13.02
C MET A 1 -2.98 -8.46 11.56
N THR A 2 -2.17 -9.47 11.23
CA THR A 2 -2.02 -9.99 9.86
C THR A 2 -3.32 -10.57 9.26
N ALA A 3 -4.12 -11.30 10.05
CA ALA A 3 -5.41 -11.83 9.61
C ALA A 3 -6.45 -10.74 9.26
N HIS A 4 -6.34 -9.56 9.87
CA HIS A 4 -7.22 -8.43 9.58
C HIS A 4 -6.83 -7.73 8.27
N VAL A 5 -5.53 -7.57 8.02
CA VAL A 5 -5.01 -7.03 6.75
C VAL A 5 -5.36 -7.96 5.58
N ASP A 6 -5.28 -9.27 5.79
CA ASP A 6 -5.65 -10.28 4.79
C ASP A 6 -7.12 -10.16 4.37
N ASP A 7 -8.03 -10.06 5.35
CA ASP A 7 -9.46 -9.85 5.12
C ASP A 7 -9.73 -8.54 4.35
N LEU A 8 -9.05 -7.45 4.75
CA LEU A 8 -9.16 -6.17 4.06
C LEU A 8 -8.72 -6.25 2.59
N LEU A 9 -7.63 -6.95 2.29
CA LEU A 9 -7.15 -7.15 0.92
C LEU A 9 -8.14 -7.96 0.07
N VAL A 10 -8.76 -8.99 0.64
CA VAL A 10 -9.84 -9.75 -0.02
C VAL A 10 -11.06 -8.87 -0.27
N GLN A 11 -11.48 -8.04 0.70
CA GLN A 11 -12.58 -7.10 0.50
C GLN A 11 -12.26 -6.05 -0.57
N ILE A 12 -11.01 -5.56 -0.63
CA ILE A 12 -10.53 -4.65 -1.66
C ILE A 12 -10.59 -5.32 -3.04
N ALA A 13 -10.18 -6.60 -3.15
CA ALA A 13 -10.28 -7.38 -4.38
C ALA A 13 -11.73 -7.49 -4.90
N HIS A 14 -12.70 -7.51 -3.99
CA HIS A 14 -14.14 -7.46 -4.31
C HIS A 14 -14.69 -6.04 -4.58
N GLY A 15 -13.84 -5.00 -4.59
CA GLY A 15 -14.21 -3.63 -4.89
C GLY A 15 -14.70 -2.82 -3.68
N SER A 16 -14.47 -3.30 -2.46
CA SER A 16 -14.82 -2.57 -1.24
C SER A 16 -13.90 -1.38 -1.02
N ARG A 17 -14.41 -0.18 -1.29
CA ARG A 17 -13.70 1.08 -0.99
C ARG A 17 -13.53 1.33 0.51
N ASN A 18 -14.45 0.84 1.34
CA ASN A 18 -14.34 0.97 2.79
C ASN A 18 -13.16 0.16 3.33
N ALA A 19 -12.92 -1.03 2.79
CA ALA A 19 -11.75 -1.83 3.16
C ALA A 19 -10.44 -1.14 2.76
N LEU A 20 -10.41 -0.45 1.63
CA LEU A 20 -9.25 0.36 1.25
C LEU A 20 -9.02 1.52 2.23
N ALA A 21 -10.08 2.21 2.64
CA ALA A 21 -9.98 3.31 3.59
C ALA A 21 -9.47 2.84 4.96
N GLU A 22 -9.95 1.69 5.43
CA GLU A 22 -9.48 1.09 6.69
C GLU A 22 -8.02 0.64 6.60
N LEU A 23 -7.63 0.00 5.48
CA LEU A 23 -6.23 -0.35 5.23
C LEU A 23 -5.33 0.90 5.18
N TYR A 24 -5.83 1.99 4.58
CA TYR A 24 -5.13 3.26 4.54
C TYR A 24 -4.93 3.84 5.95
N ASP A 25 -5.97 3.93 6.76
CA ASP A 25 -5.87 4.48 8.13
C ASP A 25 -4.86 3.70 8.98
N LEU A 26 -4.84 2.37 8.84
CA LEU A 26 -3.93 1.48 9.56
C LEU A 26 -2.46 1.61 9.11
N LEU A 27 -2.20 1.69 7.79
CA LEU A 27 -0.85 1.58 7.24
C LEU A 27 -0.24 2.91 6.80
N ALA A 28 -1.05 3.95 6.57
CA ALA A 28 -0.58 5.28 6.20
C ALA A 28 0.50 5.83 7.15
N PRO A 29 0.35 5.84 8.49
CA PRO A 29 1.37 6.40 9.36
C PRO A 29 2.70 5.64 9.29
N LEU A 30 2.65 4.30 9.12
CA LEU A 30 3.84 3.45 9.03
C LEU A 30 4.56 3.61 7.68
N LEU A 31 3.81 3.55 6.58
CA LEU A 31 4.35 3.73 5.22
C LEU A 31 4.89 5.14 5.02
N LEU A 32 4.21 6.17 5.55
CA LEU A 32 4.68 7.54 5.45
C LEU A 32 5.99 7.76 6.21
N ALA A 33 6.14 7.15 7.40
CA ALA A 33 7.41 7.18 8.14
C ALA A 33 8.55 6.50 7.36
N LEU A 34 8.29 5.35 6.75
CA LEU A 34 9.24 4.62 5.90
C LEU A 34 9.64 5.42 4.65
N LEU A 35 8.66 5.93 3.91
CA LEU A 35 8.88 6.72 2.68
C LEU A 35 9.61 8.03 2.99
N ARG A 36 9.22 8.72 4.06
CA ARG A 36 9.92 9.92 4.52
C ARG A 36 11.37 9.64 4.86
N SER A 37 11.67 8.48 5.47
CA SER A 37 13.05 8.07 5.75
C SER A 37 13.88 7.82 4.48
N ARG A 38 13.25 7.49 3.35
CA ARG A 38 13.93 7.25 2.07
C ARG A 38 14.11 8.52 1.24
N GLU A 39 13.06 9.32 1.13
CA GLU A 39 12.98 10.47 0.20
C GLU A 39 13.45 11.78 0.83
N GLY A 40 13.50 11.89 2.16
CA GLY A 40 13.91 13.10 2.89
C GLY A 40 12.99 14.32 2.73
N SER A 41 11.97 14.24 1.86
CA SER A 41 11.00 15.30 1.55
C SER A 41 9.58 14.82 1.80
N MET A 42 8.83 15.57 2.60
CA MET A 42 7.44 15.23 2.96
C MET A 42 6.49 15.22 1.74
N GLU A 43 6.62 16.20 0.84
CA GLU A 43 5.78 16.28 -0.37
C GLU A 43 5.91 15.04 -1.24
N ARG A 44 7.14 14.57 -1.45
CA ARG A 44 7.38 13.39 -2.28
C ARG A 44 6.91 12.11 -1.59
N ALA A 45 7.17 11.97 -0.29
CA ALA A 45 6.68 10.84 0.50
C ALA A 45 5.15 10.71 0.46
N CYS A 46 4.41 11.82 0.47
CA CYS A 46 2.96 11.80 0.28
C CYS A 46 2.56 11.33 -1.13
N GLY A 47 3.26 11.79 -2.17
CA GLY A 47 3.03 11.35 -3.55
C GLY A 47 3.25 9.85 -3.73
N ASP A 48 4.38 9.34 -3.25
CA ASP A 48 4.71 7.91 -3.26
C ASP A 48 3.72 7.07 -2.46
N LEU A 49 3.23 7.59 -1.33
CA LEU A 49 2.21 6.91 -0.52
C LEU A 49 0.94 6.68 -1.34
N VAL A 50 0.42 7.73 -1.99
CA VAL A 50 -0.80 7.64 -2.81
C VAL A 50 -0.61 6.66 -3.97
N ASP A 51 0.55 6.70 -4.63
CA ASP A 51 0.86 5.80 -5.75
C ASP A 51 1.00 4.34 -5.30
N ALA A 52 1.58 4.10 -4.11
CA ALA A 52 1.63 2.78 -3.48
C ALA A 52 0.22 2.23 -3.21
N PHE A 53 -0.68 3.02 -2.62
CA PHE A 53 -2.08 2.60 -2.39
C PHE A 53 -2.84 2.36 -3.69
N ALA A 54 -2.60 3.16 -4.73
CA ALA A 54 -3.19 2.94 -6.06
C ALA A 54 -2.68 1.64 -6.71
N ARG A 55 -1.41 1.26 -6.49
CA ARG A 55 -0.87 -0.05 -6.89
C ARG A 55 -1.53 -1.18 -6.11
N ILE A 56 -1.62 -1.07 -4.79
CA ILE A 56 -2.29 -2.04 -3.91
C ILE A 56 -3.72 -2.27 -4.40
N TRP A 57 -4.49 -1.22 -4.64
CA TRP A 57 -5.86 -1.34 -5.19
C TRP A 57 -5.91 -2.10 -6.52
N ARG A 58 -5.00 -1.78 -7.46
CA ARG A 58 -4.95 -2.45 -8.77
C ARG A 58 -4.50 -3.91 -8.69
N ARG A 59 -3.62 -4.26 -7.76
CA ARG A 59 -3.05 -5.60 -7.60
C ARG A 59 -3.75 -6.46 -6.55
N ALA A 60 -4.63 -5.89 -5.73
CA ALA A 60 -5.46 -6.61 -4.76
C ALA A 60 -6.19 -7.84 -5.34
N PRO A 61 -6.77 -7.84 -6.55
CA PRO A 61 -7.38 -9.06 -7.11
C PRO A 61 -6.38 -10.20 -7.39
N SER A 62 -5.08 -9.93 -7.39
CA SER A 62 -4.02 -10.94 -7.49
C SER A 62 -3.47 -11.38 -6.13
N TYR A 63 -4.01 -10.84 -5.04
CA TYR A 63 -3.61 -11.23 -3.69
C TYR A 63 -4.18 -12.61 -3.34
N GLU A 64 -3.31 -13.52 -2.89
CA GLU A 64 -3.72 -14.83 -2.38
C GLU A 64 -3.77 -14.78 -0.84
N PRO A 65 -4.94 -15.06 -0.23
CA PRO A 65 -5.08 -15.05 1.23
C PRO A 65 -4.16 -16.09 1.86
N GLY A 66 -3.47 -15.72 2.94
CA GLY A 66 -2.52 -16.58 3.65
C GLY A 66 -1.03 -16.33 3.34
N HIS A 67 -0.70 -15.45 2.39
CA HIS A 67 0.70 -15.08 2.09
C HIS A 67 1.24 -13.92 2.97
N GLY A 68 0.50 -13.51 4.01
CA GLY A 68 0.92 -12.41 4.88
C GLY A 68 0.65 -11.04 4.25
N GLY A 69 -0.57 -10.53 4.40
CA GLY A 69 -1.01 -9.31 3.72
C GLY A 69 -0.16 -8.07 4.02
N LEU A 70 0.44 -7.99 5.20
CA LEU A 70 1.32 -6.88 5.57
C LEU A 70 2.65 -6.92 4.79
N GLU A 71 3.24 -8.10 4.59
CA GLU A 71 4.45 -8.29 3.79
C GLU A 71 4.18 -8.00 2.32
N TRP A 72 3.03 -8.44 1.81
CA TRP A 72 2.61 -8.14 0.44
C TRP A 72 2.40 -6.63 0.21
N VAL A 73 1.76 -5.93 1.16
CA VAL A 73 1.59 -4.46 1.08
C VAL A 73 2.95 -3.75 1.13
N LEU A 74 3.85 -4.18 2.02
CA LEU A 74 5.21 -3.62 2.10
C LEU A 74 6.00 -3.88 0.81
N ASP A 75 5.86 -5.04 0.19
CA ASP A 75 6.40 -5.31 -1.14
C ASP A 75 5.81 -4.33 -2.16
N GLN A 76 4.48 -4.18 -2.26
CA GLN A 76 3.86 -3.25 -3.21
C GLN A 76 4.29 -1.78 -3.01
N ALA A 77 4.52 -1.37 -1.76
CA ALA A 77 4.99 -0.03 -1.43
C ALA A 77 6.51 0.14 -1.69
N THR A 78 7.30 -0.91 -1.53
CA THR A 78 8.76 -0.89 -1.73
C THR A 78 9.16 -1.06 -3.20
N ASN A 79 8.39 -1.87 -3.94
CA ASN A 79 8.48 -2.09 -5.39
C ASN A 79 7.83 -0.94 -6.18
N ALA A 80 7.61 0.21 -5.54
CA ALA A 80 7.49 1.50 -6.19
C ALA A 80 8.81 1.82 -6.91
N ASP A 81 9.12 1.06 -7.96
CA ASP A 81 9.92 1.56 -9.06
C ASP A 81 9.19 2.80 -9.56
N ALA A 82 9.80 3.95 -9.30
CA ALA A 82 9.24 5.26 -9.54
C ALA A 82 8.62 5.32 -10.95
N PRO A 83 7.29 5.52 -11.09
CA PRO A 83 6.73 5.75 -12.41
C PRO A 83 7.28 7.09 -12.93
N GLY A 84 8.29 7.00 -13.81
CA GLY A 84 8.79 8.13 -14.57
C GLY A 84 9.69 9.08 -13.80
N ARG A 85 10.92 8.66 -13.47
CA ARG A 85 12.06 9.58 -13.45
C ARG A 85 12.53 9.82 -14.90
N ALA A 86 11.67 10.44 -15.70
CA ALA A 86 12.11 11.11 -16.92
C ALA A 86 12.60 12.50 -16.51
N THR A 87 13.85 12.75 -16.89
CA THR A 87 14.65 13.99 -16.82
C THR A 87 13.90 15.27 -17.12
#